data_AF-A0A7S1PZ27-F1
#
_entry.id   AF-A0A7S1PZ27-F1
#
_cell.length_a   1.000
_cell.length_b   1.000
_cell.length_c   1.000
_cell.angle_alpha   90.00
_cell.angle_beta   90.00
_cell.angle_gamma   90.00
#
_symmetry.space_group_name_H-M   'P 1'
#
loop_
_entity.id
_entity.type
_entity.pdbx_description
1 polymer ?
#
loop_
_entity_poly.entity_id
_entity_poly.type
_entity_poly.pdbx_seq_one_letter_code
_entity_poly.pdbx_strand_id
1 'polypeptide(L)'
;MGHGCANIVLIVAALLAVNAESTPPFRCFRPFKSLDGFSPKFMHRRDNCDFDFLRIENASAELRCGSNTVATPTGASGGEAAGCSVTVRLNATTKAPGEHLGLDGVRYTLKLGKGGKQIHYKGFDGRGFSACCALVDGAVCDWEDAGNGTKAQRVAECPLHKAAGTAFSGTVSRPLHTFVPGKWSAFVAFHRDVASEETLTGRLVVSFDVPDDMEASASSSNAVATVNADDL
;
A
#
# COMPACT_ATOMS: atom_id res chain seq x y z
N MET A 1 33.18 62.47 17.93
CA MET A 1 32.99 61.92 16.56
C MET A 1 34.14 60.97 16.33
N GLY A 2 34.03 59.67 16.17
CA GLY A 2 32.93 58.73 16.06
C GLY A 2 33.55 57.43 15.53
N HIS A 3 32.87 56.31 15.73
CA HIS A 3 33.14 54.98 15.14
C HIS A 3 34.36 54.25 15.75
N GLY A 4 34.27 53.00 16.17
CA GLY A 4 33.20 52.03 15.94
C GLY A 4 33.83 50.64 15.94
N CYS A 5 33.27 49.78 16.77
CA CYS A 5 33.60 48.39 17.04
C CYS A 5 33.75 47.51 15.77
N ALA A 6 34.50 46.41 15.89
CA ALA A 6 33.96 45.06 15.62
C ALA A 6 34.99 43.98 15.94
N ASN A 7 34.96 43.45 17.17
CA ASN A 7 35.44 42.10 17.44
C ASN A 7 34.36 41.14 16.92
N ILE A 8 34.66 40.41 15.84
CA ILE A 8 33.81 39.34 15.32
C ILE A 8 34.03 38.11 16.20
N VAL A 9 33.10 37.86 17.12
CA VAL A 9 33.01 36.59 17.85
C VAL A 9 32.20 35.63 16.98
N LEU A 10 32.89 34.66 16.38
CA LEU A 10 32.27 33.60 15.58
C LEU A 10 31.70 32.53 16.54
N ILE A 11 30.40 32.59 16.82
CA ILE A 11 29.69 31.53 17.54
C ILE A 11 29.34 30.43 16.53
N VAL A 12 30.10 29.34 16.54
CA VAL A 12 29.77 28.11 15.81
C VAL A 12 28.71 27.36 16.62
N ALA A 13 27.44 27.56 16.29
CA ALA A 13 26.36 26.72 16.78
C ALA A 13 26.47 25.33 16.13
N ALA A 14 27.03 24.38 16.86
CA ALA A 14 26.97 22.97 16.50
C ALA A 14 25.52 22.49 16.63
N LEU A 15 24.79 22.49 15.51
CA LEU A 15 23.55 21.75 15.35
C LEU A 15 23.88 20.26 15.48
N LEU A 16 23.68 19.73 16.68
CA LEU A 16 23.55 18.30 16.91
C LEU A 16 22.25 17.85 16.23
N ALA A 17 22.36 17.44 14.97
CA ALA A 17 21.35 16.62 14.33
C ALA A 17 21.25 15.33 15.15
N VAL A 18 20.18 15.23 15.95
CA VAL A 18 19.76 13.96 16.54
C VAL A 18 19.48 13.05 15.35
N ASN A 19 20.39 12.12 15.09
CA ASN A 19 20.12 10.95 14.27
C ASN A 19 19.06 10.13 15.01
N ALA A 20 17.80 10.51 14.85
CA ALA A 20 16.71 9.58 15.03
C ALA A 20 17.00 8.44 14.07
N GLU A 21 17.42 7.28 14.59
CA GLU A 21 17.41 6.03 13.83
C GLU A 21 15.98 5.84 13.34
N SER A 22 15.71 6.36 12.14
CA SER A 22 14.40 6.31 11.52
C SER A 22 14.15 4.84 11.28
N THR A 23 13.31 4.23 12.12
CA THR A 23 12.84 2.87 11.88
C THR A 23 12.41 2.81 10.41
N PRO A 24 12.99 1.92 9.57
CA PRO A 24 12.71 1.97 8.15
C PRO A 24 11.19 1.96 7.91
N PRO A 25 10.70 2.73 6.92
CA PRO A 25 9.28 3.09 6.79
C PRO A 25 8.36 1.88 6.58
N PHE A 26 8.95 0.70 6.36
CA PHE A 26 8.24 -0.56 6.22
C PHE A 26 8.90 -1.72 6.97
N ARG A 27 8.10 -2.74 7.28
CA ARG A 27 8.51 -4.02 7.85
C ARG A 27 7.92 -5.16 7.04
N CYS A 28 8.70 -6.22 6.86
CA CYS A 28 8.21 -7.45 6.26
C CYS A 28 8.11 -8.54 7.33
N PHE A 29 7.19 -9.47 7.12
CA PHE A 29 6.99 -10.65 7.95
C PHE A 29 6.81 -11.85 7.03
N ARG A 30 7.71 -12.81 7.13
CA ARG A 30 7.60 -14.12 6.49
C ARG A 30 6.81 -15.08 7.38
N PRO A 31 6.02 -16.01 6.82
CA PRO A 31 5.34 -17.05 7.60
C PRO A 31 6.34 -17.92 8.36
N PHE A 32 6.00 -18.40 9.55
CA PHE A 32 6.91 -19.28 10.31
C PHE A 32 7.29 -20.56 9.55
N LYS A 33 6.37 -21.10 8.74
CA LYS A 33 6.61 -22.29 7.90
C LYS A 33 7.69 -22.10 6.83
N SER A 34 8.04 -20.85 6.51
CA SER A 34 9.11 -20.54 5.54
C SER A 34 10.50 -20.48 6.18
N LEU A 35 10.61 -20.58 7.51
CA LEU A 35 11.90 -20.49 8.23
C LEU A 35 12.60 -21.85 8.26
N ASP A 36 13.89 -21.86 7.93
CA ASP A 36 14.78 -23.04 8.07
C ASP A 36 15.08 -23.41 9.54
N GLY A 37 14.46 -22.70 10.48
CA GLY A 37 14.53 -22.94 11.92
C GLY A 37 14.27 -21.67 12.75
N PHE A 38 13.98 -21.86 14.03
CA PHE A 38 13.82 -20.76 14.99
C PHE A 38 15.17 -20.32 15.54
N SER A 39 15.98 -19.66 14.71
CA SER A 39 17.23 -19.03 15.15
C SER A 39 17.16 -17.52 14.97
N PRO A 40 17.68 -16.70 15.91
CA PRO A 40 17.83 -15.27 15.72
C PRO A 40 18.56 -14.89 14.43
N LYS A 41 19.45 -15.78 13.93
CA LYS A 41 20.15 -15.63 12.65
C LYS A 41 19.22 -15.62 11.43
N PHE A 42 18.05 -16.25 11.52
CA PHE A 42 17.03 -16.25 10.46
C PHE A 42 15.95 -15.19 10.66
N MET A 43 16.07 -14.40 11.74
CA MET A 43 15.14 -13.31 12.07
C MET A 43 15.71 -11.93 11.71
N HIS A 44 16.79 -11.87 10.92
CA HIS A 44 17.27 -10.60 10.42
C HIS A 44 16.19 -9.91 9.59
N ARG A 45 15.96 -8.62 9.90
CA ARG A 45 14.87 -7.84 9.30
C ARG A 45 14.86 -7.87 7.77
N ARG A 46 16.04 -7.88 7.15
CA ARG A 46 16.20 -7.91 5.69
C ARG A 46 15.78 -9.26 5.10
N ASP A 47 15.96 -10.34 5.84
CA ASP A 47 15.60 -11.71 5.43
C ASP A 47 14.10 -11.96 5.59
N ASN A 48 13.41 -11.17 6.41
CA ASN A 48 11.95 -11.21 6.50
C ASN A 48 11.25 -10.60 5.27
N CYS A 49 11.99 -9.89 4.42
CA CYS A 49 11.49 -9.34 3.15
C CYS A 49 11.75 -10.26 1.95
N ASP A 50 12.39 -11.41 2.18
CA ASP A 50 12.62 -12.42 1.15
C ASP A 50 11.49 -13.46 1.20
N PHE A 51 10.45 -13.25 0.39
CA PHE A 51 9.32 -14.17 0.26
C PHE A 51 9.65 -15.23 -0.81
N ASP A 52 8.86 -16.30 -0.90
CA ASP A 52 9.16 -17.43 -1.80
C ASP A 52 9.18 -17.03 -3.29
N PHE A 53 8.48 -15.97 -3.68
CA PHE A 53 8.27 -15.56 -5.07
C PHE A 53 8.86 -14.19 -5.41
N LEU A 54 9.12 -13.36 -4.40
CA LEU A 54 9.74 -12.05 -4.56
C LEU A 54 10.52 -11.66 -3.32
N ARG A 55 11.42 -10.71 -3.51
CA ARG A 55 12.10 -9.99 -2.44
C ARG A 55 11.67 -8.53 -2.45
N ILE A 56 11.13 -8.04 -1.33
CA ILE A 56 10.80 -6.62 -1.18
C ILE A 56 12.09 -5.85 -0.88
N GLU A 57 12.44 -4.90 -1.75
CA GLU A 57 13.61 -4.04 -1.58
C GLU A 57 13.25 -2.74 -0.87
N ASN A 58 12.08 -2.16 -1.20
CA ASN A 58 11.60 -0.93 -0.58
C ASN A 58 10.07 -0.85 -0.60
N ALA A 59 9.48 -0.13 0.35
CA ALA A 59 8.06 0.21 0.32
C ALA A 59 7.77 1.53 1.03
N SER A 60 6.76 2.23 0.54
CA SER A 60 6.25 3.48 1.11
C SER A 60 4.74 3.59 0.94
N ALA A 61 4.09 4.39 1.77
CA ALA A 61 2.66 4.65 1.68
C ALA A 61 2.43 6.16 1.75
N GLU A 62 1.56 6.67 0.89
CA GLU A 62 1.27 8.08 0.74
C GLU A 62 -0.25 8.28 0.75
N LEU A 63 -0.72 9.27 1.52
CA LEU A 63 -2.11 9.71 1.51
C LEU A 63 -2.30 10.79 0.46
N ARG A 64 -3.31 10.65 -0.39
CA ARG A 64 -3.70 11.62 -1.42
C ARG A 64 -5.18 11.95 -1.28
N CYS A 65 -5.48 13.21 -1.07
CA CYS A 65 -6.86 13.71 -0.99
C CYS A 65 -7.14 14.58 -2.21
N GLY A 66 -8.31 14.40 -2.82
CA GLY A 66 -8.79 15.31 -3.85
C GLY A 66 -8.95 16.71 -3.25
N SER A 67 -8.24 17.70 -3.79
CA SER A 67 -8.51 19.11 -3.48
C SER A 67 -9.57 19.57 -4.48
N ASN A 68 -10.77 19.93 -4.01
CA ASN A 68 -11.79 20.55 -4.86
C ASN A 68 -11.33 21.95 -5.27
N THR A 69 -10.49 22.03 -6.31
CA THR A 69 -10.19 23.26 -7.02
C THR A 69 -10.43 23.05 -8.51
N VAL A 70 -11.69 22.83 -8.88
CA VAL A 70 -12.13 23.00 -10.26
C VAL A 70 -13.29 23.98 -10.26
N ALA A 71 -13.02 25.16 -10.81
CA ALA A 71 -14.03 26.12 -11.19
C ALA A 71 -15.02 25.45 -12.15
N THR A 72 -16.30 25.53 -11.81
CA THR A 72 -17.44 25.03 -12.57
C THR A 72 -17.37 25.38 -14.06
N PRO A 73 -17.44 24.41 -14.98
CA PRO A 73 -18.17 24.57 -16.23
C PRO A 73 -19.51 23.85 -16.06
N THR A 74 -20.58 24.60 -16.26
CA THR A 74 -21.97 24.17 -16.25
C THR A 74 -22.17 22.96 -17.18
N GLY A 75 -22.46 21.79 -16.62
CA GLY A 75 -22.83 20.59 -17.40
C GLY A 75 -22.81 19.34 -16.52
N ALA A 76 -23.95 18.65 -16.43
CA ALA A 76 -24.22 17.57 -15.50
C ALA A 76 -23.28 16.35 -15.62
N SER A 77 -22.72 15.89 -14.49
CA SER A 77 -22.85 14.49 -13.99
C SER A 77 -21.97 14.26 -12.75
N GLY A 78 -22.58 13.82 -11.64
CA GLY A 78 -21.96 13.08 -10.54
C GLY A 78 -20.79 13.75 -9.81
N GLY A 79 -21.08 14.63 -8.85
CA GLY A 79 -20.08 15.13 -7.91
C GLY A 79 -19.53 13.98 -7.05
N GLU A 80 -18.37 13.44 -7.44
CA GLU A 80 -17.60 12.50 -6.63
C GLU A 80 -17.13 13.24 -5.38
N ALA A 81 -17.68 12.88 -4.22
CA ALA A 81 -17.29 13.48 -2.95
C ALA A 81 -15.76 13.40 -2.81
N ALA A 82 -15.11 14.52 -2.49
CA ALA A 82 -13.66 14.61 -2.34
C ALA A 82 -13.17 13.60 -1.30
N GLY A 83 -12.74 12.42 -1.79
CA GLY A 83 -12.22 11.34 -0.98
C GLY A 83 -10.71 11.39 -0.90
N CYS A 84 -10.16 10.79 0.16
CA CYS A 84 -8.75 10.47 0.20
C CYS A 84 -8.52 9.01 -0.17
N SER A 85 -7.34 8.75 -0.73
CA SER A 85 -6.84 7.43 -1.05
C SER A 85 -5.44 7.26 -0.45
N VAL A 86 -5.13 6.05 -0.01
CA VAL A 86 -3.80 5.66 0.42
C VAL A 86 -3.19 4.84 -0.71
N THR A 87 -2.08 5.32 -1.23
CA THR A 87 -1.28 4.63 -2.25
C THR A 87 -0.07 3.99 -1.59
N VAL A 88 0.01 2.66 -1.64
CA VAL A 88 1.21 1.92 -1.26
C VAL A 88 2.05 1.68 -2.50
N ARG A 89 3.31 2.10 -2.47
CA ARG A 89 4.31 1.81 -3.49
C ARG A 89 5.30 0.78 -2.96
N LEU A 90 5.66 -0.20 -3.78
CA LEU A 90 6.67 -1.20 -3.45
C LEU A 90 7.63 -1.40 -4.61
N ASN A 91 8.90 -1.58 -4.28
CA ASN A 91 9.94 -2.02 -5.20
C ASN A 91 10.35 -3.43 -4.79
N ALA A 92 10.37 -4.35 -5.75
CA ALA A 92 10.66 -5.74 -5.48
C ALA A 92 11.46 -6.37 -6.62
N THR A 93 12.17 -7.44 -6.30
CA THR A 93 12.86 -8.29 -7.26
C THR A 93 12.19 -9.64 -7.28
N THR A 94 11.81 -10.13 -8.45
CA THR A 94 11.25 -11.48 -8.60
C THR A 94 12.31 -12.54 -8.28
N LYS A 95 11.91 -13.64 -7.64
CA LYS A 95 12.78 -14.80 -7.47
C LYS A 95 12.67 -15.73 -8.66
N ALA A 96 13.70 -16.54 -8.89
CA ALA A 96 13.67 -17.54 -9.94
C ALA A 96 12.41 -18.41 -9.78
N PRO A 97 11.66 -18.67 -10.86
CA PRO A 97 10.55 -19.60 -10.78
C PRO A 97 11.15 -20.97 -10.44
N GLY A 98 10.97 -21.42 -9.19
CA GLY A 98 11.04 -22.85 -8.89
C GLY A 98 9.83 -23.57 -9.51
N GLU A 99 9.38 -24.68 -8.92
CA GLU A 99 8.06 -25.29 -9.22
C GLU A 99 6.87 -24.29 -9.10
N HIS A 100 7.11 -23.09 -8.59
CA HIS A 100 6.10 -22.09 -8.30
C HIS A 100 6.07 -20.98 -9.37
N LEU A 101 4.98 -21.00 -10.15
CA LEU A 101 4.54 -19.97 -11.09
C LEU A 101 4.66 -18.57 -10.44
N GLY A 102 5.29 -17.61 -11.12
CA GLY A 102 5.70 -16.29 -10.61
C GLY A 102 4.62 -15.47 -9.87
N LEU A 103 4.23 -14.31 -10.40
CA LEU A 103 3.22 -13.43 -9.76
C LEU A 103 1.77 -13.77 -10.14
N ASP A 104 1.58 -14.61 -11.15
CA ASP A 104 0.27 -14.93 -11.75
C ASP A 104 -0.67 -15.61 -10.76
N GLY A 105 -0.12 -16.52 -9.95
CA GLY A 105 -0.84 -17.23 -8.90
C GLY A 105 -0.84 -16.52 -7.54
N VAL A 106 -0.30 -15.30 -7.46
CA VAL A 106 -0.19 -14.56 -6.22
C VAL A 106 -1.35 -13.57 -6.10
N ARG A 107 -2.05 -13.64 -4.98
CA ARG A 107 -3.10 -12.71 -4.59
C ARG A 107 -2.58 -11.81 -3.47
N TYR A 108 -3.19 -10.64 -3.30
CA TYR A 108 -2.94 -9.81 -2.13
C TYR A 108 -4.22 -9.25 -1.52
N THR A 109 -4.18 -9.03 -0.21
CA THR A 109 -5.19 -8.24 0.52
C THR A 109 -4.53 -7.01 1.13
N LEU A 110 -5.29 -5.91 1.21
CA LEU A 110 -4.84 -4.67 1.85
C LEU A 110 -5.69 -4.39 3.08
N LYS A 111 -5.06 -4.01 4.19
CA LYS A 111 -5.74 -3.43 5.34
C LYS A 111 -5.16 -2.06 5.66
N LEU A 112 -6.00 -1.11 6.02
CA LEU A 112 -5.58 0.19 6.56
C LEU A 112 -5.98 0.22 8.03
N GLY A 113 -5.05 0.51 8.93
CA GLY A 113 -5.33 0.42 10.36
C GLY A 113 -4.71 1.51 11.22
N LYS A 114 -5.40 1.83 12.31
CA LYS A 114 -4.99 2.76 13.36
C LYS A 114 -5.60 2.33 14.69
N GLY A 115 -4.79 2.27 15.75
CA GLY A 115 -5.28 2.08 17.13
C GLY A 115 -6.17 0.84 17.31
N GLY A 116 -5.86 -0.27 16.63
CA GLY A 116 -6.65 -1.51 16.67
C GLY A 116 -7.85 -1.55 15.70
N LYS A 117 -8.31 -0.41 15.16
CA LYS A 117 -9.34 -0.37 14.10
C LYS A 117 -8.70 -0.64 12.74
N GLN A 118 -9.41 -1.37 11.88
CA GLN A 118 -8.91 -1.74 10.55
C GLN A 118 -10.02 -1.69 9.50
N ILE A 119 -9.69 -1.17 8.32
CA ILE A 119 -10.50 -1.24 7.10
C ILE A 119 -9.88 -2.33 6.22
N HIS A 120 -10.68 -3.29 5.77
CA HIS A 120 -10.19 -4.47 5.04
C HIS A 120 -10.63 -4.43 3.57
N TYR A 121 -9.67 -4.48 2.67
CA TYR A 121 -9.87 -4.62 1.22
C TYR A 121 -9.49 -6.04 0.81
N LYS A 122 -10.49 -6.91 0.71
CA LYS A 122 -10.32 -8.35 0.48
C LYS A 122 -10.42 -8.77 -0.98
N GLY A 123 -10.43 -7.84 -1.93
CA GLY A 123 -10.61 -8.19 -3.34
C GLY A 123 -12.02 -8.61 -3.69
N PHE A 124 -12.19 -8.97 -4.95
CA PHE A 124 -13.39 -9.66 -5.41
C PHE A 124 -13.48 -11.03 -4.72
N ASP A 125 -14.68 -11.54 -4.41
CA ASP A 125 -14.97 -12.83 -3.76
C ASP A 125 -14.31 -13.14 -2.39
N GLY A 126 -13.52 -12.20 -1.85
CA GLY A 126 -12.84 -12.35 -0.58
C GLY A 126 -11.46 -13.02 -0.65
N ARG A 127 -11.02 -13.49 -1.82
CA ARG A 127 -9.71 -14.16 -2.04
C ARG A 127 -8.57 -13.21 -2.40
N GLY A 128 -8.79 -11.89 -2.30
CA GLY A 128 -7.80 -10.88 -2.62
C GLY A 128 -7.79 -10.45 -4.08
N PHE A 129 -6.92 -9.50 -4.38
CA PHE A 129 -6.70 -8.96 -5.72
C PHE A 129 -5.53 -9.69 -6.38
N SER A 130 -5.51 -9.83 -7.71
CA SER A 130 -4.32 -10.38 -8.39
C SER A 130 -3.12 -9.44 -8.20
N ALA A 131 -2.01 -9.99 -7.69
CA ALA A 131 -0.77 -9.25 -7.53
C ALA A 131 -0.20 -8.85 -8.88
N CYS A 132 -0.25 -9.74 -9.89
CA CYS A 132 0.21 -9.38 -11.23
C CYS A 132 -0.60 -8.21 -11.80
N CYS A 133 -1.93 -8.28 -11.79
CA CYS A 133 -2.79 -7.23 -12.36
C CYS A 133 -2.66 -5.87 -11.68
N ALA A 134 -2.31 -5.85 -10.39
CA ALA A 134 -2.27 -4.61 -9.63
C ALA A 134 -0.86 -4.00 -9.51
N LEU A 135 0.19 -4.83 -9.60
CA LEU A 135 1.57 -4.39 -9.31
C LEU A 135 2.48 -4.41 -10.54
N VAL A 136 2.08 -5.06 -11.62
CA VAL A 136 2.93 -5.25 -12.80
C VAL A 136 2.35 -4.47 -13.97
N ASP A 137 3.09 -3.47 -14.43
CA ASP A 137 2.75 -2.74 -15.64
C ASP A 137 2.77 -3.67 -16.86
N GLY A 138 1.78 -3.53 -17.74
CA GLY A 138 1.63 -4.37 -18.92
C GLY A 138 1.02 -5.74 -18.68
N ALA A 139 0.55 -6.05 -17.47
CA ALA A 139 -0.25 -7.25 -17.23
C ALA A 139 -1.60 -7.18 -17.98
N VAL A 140 -1.99 -8.28 -18.62
CA VAL A 140 -3.31 -8.42 -19.27
C VAL A 140 -4.20 -9.25 -18.34
N CYS A 141 -5.32 -8.67 -17.95
CA CYS A 141 -6.21 -9.25 -16.96
C CYS A 141 -7.66 -9.18 -17.41
N ASP A 142 -8.34 -10.30 -17.23
CA ASP A 142 -9.74 -10.48 -17.60
C ASP A 142 -10.59 -10.75 -16.35
N TRP A 143 -11.90 -10.68 -16.54
CA TRP A 143 -12.88 -11.04 -15.53
C TRP A 143 -13.64 -12.26 -16.02
N GLU A 144 -13.61 -13.33 -15.23
CA GLU A 144 -14.34 -14.57 -15.54
C GLU A 144 -15.41 -14.84 -14.50
N ASP A 145 -16.50 -15.46 -14.93
CA ASP A 145 -17.55 -15.90 -14.01
C ASP A 145 -17.01 -17.01 -13.11
N ALA A 146 -16.88 -16.71 -11.82
CA ALA A 146 -16.47 -17.62 -10.76
C ALA A 146 -17.61 -18.52 -10.25
N GLY A 147 -18.75 -18.52 -10.95
CA GLY A 147 -20.01 -19.11 -10.48
C GLY A 147 -20.82 -18.17 -9.59
N ASN A 148 -22.10 -18.48 -9.38
CA ASN A 148 -23.05 -17.70 -8.57
C ASN A 148 -23.20 -16.22 -8.96
N GLY A 149 -22.97 -15.88 -10.24
CA GLY A 149 -23.01 -14.49 -10.72
C GLY A 149 -21.85 -13.61 -10.25
N THR A 150 -20.82 -14.21 -9.66
CA THR A 150 -19.63 -13.51 -9.19
C THR A 150 -18.53 -13.54 -10.26
N LYS A 151 -17.86 -12.42 -10.56
CA LYS A 151 -16.76 -12.30 -11.53
C LYS A 151 -15.37 -12.28 -10.87
N ALA A 152 -14.59 -13.34 -10.93
CA ALA A 152 -13.21 -13.33 -10.44
C ALA A 152 -12.23 -12.73 -11.46
N GLN A 153 -11.23 -12.02 -10.95
CA GLN A 153 -10.13 -11.53 -11.79
C GLN A 153 -9.20 -12.69 -12.16
N ARG A 154 -9.02 -12.91 -13.46
CA ARG A 154 -8.06 -13.86 -14.05
C ARG A 154 -6.89 -13.10 -14.69
N VAL A 155 -5.69 -13.63 -14.53
CA VAL A 155 -4.50 -13.15 -15.23
C VAL A 155 -4.42 -13.88 -16.57
N ALA A 156 -4.53 -13.16 -17.68
CA ALA A 156 -4.36 -13.72 -19.02
C ALA A 156 -2.89 -13.74 -19.40
N GLU A 157 -2.16 -12.66 -19.10
CA GLU A 157 -0.73 -12.53 -19.34
C GLU A 157 -0.05 -11.74 -18.22
N CYS A 158 1.03 -12.30 -17.67
CA CYS A 158 1.87 -11.63 -16.69
C CYS A 158 3.31 -11.47 -17.21
N PRO A 159 3.79 -10.24 -17.46
CA PRO A 159 5.15 -10.01 -17.96
C PRO A 159 6.25 -10.62 -17.08
N LEU A 160 5.98 -10.78 -15.78
CA LEU A 160 6.93 -11.30 -14.81
C LEU A 160 6.80 -12.82 -14.55
N HIS A 161 5.99 -13.54 -15.33
CA HIS A 161 5.73 -14.98 -15.12
C HIS A 161 7.01 -15.84 -15.07
N LYS A 162 8.00 -15.52 -15.94
CA LYS A 162 9.28 -16.26 -16.07
C LYS A 162 10.50 -15.38 -15.81
N ALA A 163 10.30 -14.14 -15.42
CA ALA A 163 11.37 -13.16 -15.28
C ALA A 163 12.00 -13.36 -13.90
N ALA A 164 13.06 -14.17 -13.80
CA ALA A 164 13.83 -14.35 -12.57
C ALA A 164 14.76 -13.15 -12.34
N GLY A 165 14.92 -12.70 -11.09
CA GLY A 165 15.86 -11.64 -10.74
C GLY A 165 15.51 -10.28 -11.34
N THR A 166 14.27 -10.09 -11.78
CA THR A 166 13.79 -8.88 -12.44
C THR A 166 13.22 -7.93 -11.42
N ALA A 167 13.79 -6.72 -11.37
CA ALA A 167 13.28 -5.66 -10.52
C ALA A 167 12.03 -5.03 -11.14
N PHE A 168 11.03 -4.74 -10.31
CA PHE A 168 9.83 -4.02 -10.70
C PHE A 168 9.36 -3.08 -9.57
N SER A 169 8.54 -2.10 -9.95
CA SER A 169 7.87 -1.17 -9.04
C SER A 169 6.36 -1.32 -9.24
N GLY A 170 5.63 -1.55 -8.16
CA GLY A 170 4.17 -1.69 -8.18
C GLY A 170 3.49 -0.71 -7.25
N THR A 171 2.25 -0.34 -7.57
CA THR A 171 1.46 0.59 -6.74
C THR A 171 0.05 0.10 -6.55
N VAL A 172 -0.46 0.15 -5.32
CA VAL A 172 -1.86 -0.15 -5.01
C VAL A 172 -2.48 1.03 -4.27
N SER A 173 -3.62 1.52 -4.77
CA SER A 173 -4.36 2.61 -4.14
C SER A 173 -5.72 2.14 -3.67
N ARG A 174 -6.11 2.50 -2.44
CA ARG A 174 -7.45 2.25 -1.90
C ARG A 174 -7.96 3.49 -1.18
N PRO A 175 -9.28 3.76 -1.25
CA PRO A 175 -9.88 4.88 -0.52
C PRO A 175 -9.64 4.76 0.98
N LEU A 176 -9.61 5.86 1.71
CA LEU A 176 -9.61 5.91 3.16
C LEU A 176 -10.95 6.53 3.59
N HIS A 177 -11.94 5.71 3.90
CA HIS A 177 -13.32 6.17 4.17
C HIS A 177 -13.52 6.78 5.56
N THR A 178 -12.51 6.70 6.44
CA THR A 178 -12.61 7.25 7.79
C THR A 178 -11.31 7.96 8.14
N PHE A 179 -11.44 9.21 8.58
CA PHE A 179 -10.33 10.09 8.89
C PHE A 179 -10.18 10.21 10.39
N VAL A 180 -9.03 9.77 10.89
CA VAL A 180 -8.60 10.09 12.25
C VAL A 180 -7.13 10.47 12.15
N PRO A 181 -6.76 11.71 12.49
CA PRO A 181 -5.38 12.18 12.40
C PRO A 181 -4.37 11.33 13.17
N GLY A 182 -3.11 11.42 12.75
CA GLY A 182 -1.94 10.76 13.31
C GLY A 182 -1.50 9.52 12.55
N LYS A 183 -0.74 8.65 13.22
CA LYS A 183 -0.09 7.48 12.59
C LYS A 183 -1.06 6.38 12.19
N TRP A 184 -0.97 5.95 10.94
CA TRP A 184 -1.66 4.80 10.36
C TRP A 184 -0.66 3.76 9.87
N SER A 185 -1.17 2.58 9.52
CA SER A 185 -0.39 1.54 8.86
C SER A 185 -1.20 0.86 7.76
N ALA A 186 -0.56 0.68 6.61
CA ALA A 186 -1.02 -0.15 5.52
C ALA A 186 -0.40 -1.56 5.66
N PHE A 187 -1.24 -2.59 5.61
CA PHE A 187 -0.84 -3.99 5.71
C PHE A 187 -1.18 -4.67 4.38
N VAL A 188 -0.16 -5.04 3.62
CA VAL A 188 -0.29 -5.83 2.39
C VAL A 188 0.07 -7.27 2.74
N ALA A 189 -0.88 -8.19 2.62
CA ALA A 189 -0.64 -9.61 2.81
C ALA A 189 -0.72 -10.32 1.45
N PHE A 190 0.31 -11.09 1.12
CA PHE A 190 0.39 -11.89 -0.10
C PHE A 190 0.02 -13.33 0.19
N HIS A 191 -0.78 -13.90 -0.69
CA HIS A 191 -1.31 -15.25 -0.59
C HIS A 191 -1.14 -15.98 -1.90
N ARG A 192 -1.09 -17.30 -1.84
CA ARG A 192 -1.07 -18.17 -3.01
C ARG A 192 -2.03 -19.32 -2.79
N ASP A 193 -2.78 -19.65 -3.82
CA ASP A 193 -3.61 -20.85 -3.85
C ASP A 193 -2.71 -22.04 -4.20
N VAL A 194 -2.47 -22.93 -3.24
CA VAL A 194 -1.77 -24.19 -3.47
C VAL A 194 -2.70 -25.32 -3.07
N ALA A 195 -3.04 -26.19 -4.01
CA ALA A 195 -3.85 -27.39 -3.75
C ALA A 195 -5.14 -27.11 -2.94
N SER A 196 -5.90 -26.07 -3.33
CA SER A 196 -7.15 -25.60 -2.67
C SER A 196 -7.02 -24.97 -1.28
N GLU A 197 -5.81 -24.79 -0.76
CA GLU A 197 -5.56 -24.03 0.48
C GLU A 197 -4.91 -22.68 0.19
N GLU A 198 -5.49 -21.61 0.77
CA GLU A 198 -4.90 -20.27 0.75
C GLU A 198 -3.69 -20.22 1.69
N THR A 199 -2.49 -20.14 1.12
CA THR A 199 -1.25 -20.03 1.89
C THR A 199 -0.79 -18.57 1.94
N LEU A 200 -0.71 -18.00 3.15
CA LEU A 200 0.01 -16.75 3.38
C LEU A 200 1.50 -16.95 3.05
N THR A 201 2.04 -16.15 2.15
CA THR A 201 3.43 -16.23 1.68
C THR A 201 4.29 -15.08 2.21
N GLY A 202 3.67 -13.95 2.58
CA GLY A 202 4.39 -12.81 3.14
C GLY A 202 3.46 -11.68 3.55
N ARG A 203 3.93 -10.80 4.44
CA ARG A 203 3.22 -9.59 4.84
C ARG A 203 4.15 -8.40 4.88
N LEU A 204 3.73 -7.31 4.26
CA LEU A 204 4.36 -6.01 4.27
C LEU A 204 3.53 -5.06 5.13
N VAL A 205 4.18 -4.30 6.01
CA VAL A 205 3.55 -3.26 6.84
C VAL A 205 4.28 -1.96 6.59
N VAL A 206 3.55 -0.94 6.15
CA VAL A 206 4.08 0.38 5.82
C VAL A 206 3.36 1.42 6.64
N SER A 207 4.10 2.28 7.34
CA SER A 207 3.51 3.36 8.14
C SER A 207 3.35 4.63 7.30
N PHE A 208 2.29 5.38 7.58
CA PHE A 208 2.03 6.69 6.99
C PHE A 208 1.30 7.59 7.99
N ASP A 209 1.36 8.89 7.78
CA ASP A 209 0.72 9.88 8.64
C ASP A 209 -0.51 10.49 7.95
N VAL A 210 -1.59 10.65 8.72
CA VAL A 210 -2.75 11.46 8.33
C VAL A 210 -2.63 12.77 9.11
N PRO A 211 -2.50 13.93 8.46
CA PRO A 211 -2.26 15.19 9.15
C PRO A 211 -3.53 15.69 9.87
N ASP A 212 -3.34 16.50 10.91
CA ASP A 212 -4.42 17.00 11.79
C ASP A 212 -5.36 17.99 11.09
N ASP A 213 -4.89 18.67 10.05
CA ASP A 213 -5.65 19.65 9.28
C ASP A 213 -6.70 19.02 8.35
N MET A 214 -6.69 17.70 8.16
CA MET A 214 -7.67 16.99 7.32
C MET A 214 -9.05 16.81 7.98
N GLU A 215 -9.17 16.85 9.31
CA GLU A 215 -10.49 16.84 9.98
C GLU A 215 -11.31 18.09 9.64
N ALA A 216 -10.64 19.23 9.42
CA ALA A 216 -11.30 20.50 9.08
C ALA A 216 -11.98 20.46 7.71
N SER A 217 -11.47 19.64 6.78
CA SER A 217 -12.00 19.55 5.41
C SER A 217 -13.21 18.60 5.31
N ALA A 218 -13.18 17.47 6.04
CA ALA A 218 -14.25 16.48 6.01
C ALA A 218 -15.54 16.94 6.72
N SER A 219 -15.41 17.80 7.73
CA SER A 219 -16.55 18.36 8.46
C SER A 219 -17.43 19.30 7.63
N SER A 220 -16.92 19.78 6.48
CA SER A 220 -17.66 20.65 5.55
C SER A 220 -18.52 19.88 4.54
N SER A 221 -18.36 18.55 4.45
CA SER A 221 -18.99 17.70 3.43
C SER A 221 -20.16 16.86 3.95
N ASN A 222 -20.91 17.36 4.95
CA ASN A 222 -22.24 16.83 5.25
C ASN A 222 -23.26 17.31 4.18
N ALA A 223 -23.06 16.90 2.94
CA ALA A 223 -24.15 16.87 1.96
C ALA A 223 -24.96 15.61 2.26
N VAL A 224 -26.12 15.81 2.89
CA VAL A 224 -27.15 14.79 3.06
C VAL A 224 -27.52 14.29 1.66
N ALA A 225 -27.08 13.08 1.30
CA ALA A 225 -27.61 12.38 0.15
C ALA A 225 -29.00 11.85 0.52
N THR A 226 -30.03 12.66 0.29
CA THR A 226 -31.41 12.18 0.20
C THR A 226 -31.52 11.35 -1.07
N VAL A 227 -31.52 10.02 -0.91
CA VAL A 227 -31.92 9.10 -1.99
C VAL A 227 -33.45 9.08 -1.99
N ASN A 228 -34.07 9.72 -2.98
CA ASN A 228 -35.50 9.55 -3.22
C ASN A 228 -35.72 8.14 -3.79
N ALA A 229 -36.54 7.37 -3.09
CA ALA A 229 -36.95 6.03 -3.47
C ALA A 229 -38.15 6.12 -4.43
N ASP A 230 -37.91 6.50 -5.69
CA ASP A 230 -38.95 6.50 -6.74
C ASP A 230 -38.36 6.32 -8.17
N ASP A 231 -37.27 5.57 -8.32
CA ASP A 231 -36.85 5.09 -9.65
C ASP A 231 -36.29 3.66 -9.53
N LEU A 232 -37.21 2.70 -9.70
CA LEU A 232 -36.95 1.29 -10.04
C LEU A 232 -37.28 1.08 -11.52
#